data_AF-A7T1R6-F1
#
_entry.id   AF-A7T1R6-F1
#
_cell.length_a   1.000
_cell.length_b   1.000
_cell.length_c   1.000
_cell.angle_alpha   90.00
_cell.angle_beta   90.00
_cell.angle_gamma   90.00
#
_symmetry.space_group_name_H-M   'P 1'
#
loop_
_entity.id
_entity.type
_entity.pdbx_description
1 polymer ?
#
loop_
_entity_poly.entity_id
_entity_poly.type
_entity_poly.pdbx_seq_one_letter_code
_entity_poly.pdbx_strand_id
1 'polypeptide(L)'
;VCYLCIAANTCLGRPSVFRLCENRQGTLRCPKGKVIVVAYANYGRTAKGVCRHNSIKITRCYSRKSKILIRKACHGENKCALNARNSVYGDPCYGTYKYIEVLYHCSYLSSALVFRLCENRQGTLRCPKGKVIVVAYANYGRTAKGVCRHNSIKTTRCYSRKSKILIRKACHGENKCALNARNSVYGDPCYGTYKYIEVLYHCIRRRNSSVFHLCENRQGTLRCPKGKVIVVAYANYGRTAKGVCRHNSMKTTRCYSRKSKILIRKACHGENKCALNARNSVYGDPCYGTYKYIEVLYHCV
;
A
#
# COMPACT_ATOMS: atom_id res chain seq x y z
N VAL A 1 21.74 17.32 6.28
CA VAL A 1 22.77 16.35 6.70
C VAL A 1 22.05 15.03 7.04
N CYS A 2 22.11 13.93 6.30
CA CYS A 2 23.22 13.25 5.64
C CYS A 2 22.86 12.86 4.17
N TYR A 3 23.87 12.94 3.29
CA TYR A 3 23.81 12.70 1.85
C TYR A 3 23.92 11.20 1.54
N LEU A 4 23.19 10.73 0.52
CA LEU A 4 23.44 9.41 -0.11
C LEU A 4 23.05 9.51 -1.59
N CYS A 5 24.04 9.87 -2.41
CA CYS A 5 24.00 9.79 -3.86
C CYS A 5 24.25 8.34 -4.27
N ILE A 6 23.31 7.75 -5.02
CA ILE A 6 23.54 6.54 -5.81
C ILE A 6 23.71 7.01 -7.25
N ALA A 7 24.71 6.47 -7.95
CA ALA A 7 24.96 6.72 -9.36
C ALA A 7 23.66 6.83 -10.20
N ALA A 8 23.54 7.95 -10.91
CA ALA A 8 22.49 8.32 -11.86
C ALA A 8 21.01 8.12 -11.39
N ASN A 9 20.51 9.12 -10.68
CA ASN A 9 19.12 9.63 -10.74
C ASN A 9 17.93 8.82 -10.17
N THR A 10 18.08 7.95 -9.17
CA THR A 10 16.88 7.49 -8.41
C THR A 10 17.10 7.31 -6.90
N CYS A 11 16.84 8.37 -6.11
CA CYS A 11 16.68 8.25 -4.66
C CYS A 11 15.22 7.91 -4.31
N LEU A 12 14.95 6.68 -3.86
CA LEU A 12 13.71 6.35 -3.16
C LEU A 12 13.80 6.93 -1.74
N GLY A 13 12.97 7.91 -1.39
CA GLY A 13 13.06 8.59 -0.09
C GLY A 13 12.83 7.66 1.10
N ARG A 14 13.47 7.95 2.25
CA ARG A 14 13.19 7.28 3.54
C ARG A 14 11.69 7.38 3.85
N PRO A 15 11.08 6.34 4.43
CA PRO A 15 9.70 6.41 4.86
C PRO A 15 9.58 7.38 6.02
N SER A 16 8.68 8.34 5.89
CA SER A 16 8.37 9.36 6.87
C SER A 16 7.01 9.09 7.48
N VAL A 17 6.87 9.43 8.76
CA VAL A 17 5.59 9.37 9.49
C VAL A 17 5.10 10.80 9.70
N PHE A 18 3.90 11.09 9.22
CA PHE A 18 3.19 12.34 9.51
C PHE A 18 2.04 12.05 10.47
N ARG A 19 1.89 12.88 11.50
CA ARG A 19 0.83 12.76 12.51
C ARG A 19 0.12 14.09 12.72
N LEU A 20 -1.19 14.05 12.89
CA LEU A 20 -2.01 15.24 13.11
C LEU A 20 -3.18 14.91 14.05
N CYS A 21 -3.24 15.56 15.21
CA CYS A 21 -4.27 15.31 16.22
C CYS A 21 -5.65 15.78 15.75
N GLU A 22 -6.72 15.17 16.28
CA GLU A 22 -8.11 15.53 15.95
C GLU A 22 -8.38 17.03 16.16
N ASN A 23 -9.19 17.60 15.26
CA ASN A 23 -9.52 19.01 15.13
C ASN A 23 -8.37 19.94 14.67
N ARG A 24 -7.20 19.40 14.32
CA ARG A 24 -6.11 20.17 13.70
C ARG A 24 -6.08 20.02 12.19
N GLN A 25 -5.50 21.02 11.53
CA GLN A 25 -5.12 21.00 10.11
C GLN A 25 -3.60 20.94 10.01
N GLY A 26 -3.09 20.25 9.00
CA GLY A 26 -1.66 20.14 8.77
C GLY A 26 -1.34 19.85 7.32
N THR A 27 -0.11 20.13 6.94
CA THR A 27 0.37 19.95 5.57
C THR A 27 1.45 18.87 5.53
N LEU A 28 1.28 17.90 4.64
CA LEU A 28 2.31 16.93 4.30
C LEU A 28 3.01 17.41 3.01
N ARG A 29 4.35 17.47 3.02
CA ARG A 29 5.15 17.99 1.91
C ARG A 29 6.37 17.12 1.62
N CYS A 30 6.76 17.07 0.35
CA CYS A 30 8.01 16.49 -0.13
C CYS A 30 8.98 17.57 -0.64
N PRO A 31 10.30 17.29 -0.65
CA PRO A 31 11.28 18.17 -1.31
C PRO A 31 10.92 18.44 -2.78
N LYS A 32 11.42 19.56 -3.33
CA LYS A 32 11.18 19.96 -4.73
C LYS A 32 11.51 18.81 -5.70
N GLY A 33 10.64 18.58 -6.69
CA GLY A 33 10.79 17.50 -7.68
C GLY A 33 10.37 16.11 -7.21
N LYS A 34 9.95 15.94 -5.94
CA LYS A 34 9.43 14.67 -5.40
C LYS A 34 7.94 14.75 -5.10
N VAL A 35 7.28 13.60 -5.16
CA VAL A 35 5.86 13.42 -4.84
C VAL A 35 5.65 12.48 -3.66
N ILE A 36 4.53 12.68 -2.98
CA ILE A 36 4.13 11.94 -1.80
C ILE A 36 3.58 10.57 -2.22
N VAL A 37 4.23 9.50 -1.74
CA VAL A 37 3.80 8.12 -1.97
C VAL A 37 3.27 7.54 -0.66
N VAL A 38 1.97 7.72 -0.41
CA VAL A 38 1.25 7.21 0.77
C VAL A 38 1.22 5.67 0.80
N ALA A 39 1.89 5.08 1.79
CA ALA A 39 1.94 3.64 2.04
C ALA A 39 0.83 3.18 3.01
N TYR A 40 0.57 3.96 4.05
CA TYR A 40 -0.47 3.75 5.05
C TYR A 40 -1.06 5.08 5.50
N ALA A 41 -2.33 5.06 5.88
CA ALA A 41 -3.05 6.22 6.40
C ALA A 41 -4.22 5.76 7.27
N ASN A 42 -4.36 6.35 8.45
CA ASN A 42 -5.47 6.11 9.38
C ASN A 42 -5.85 7.40 10.11
N TYR A 43 -7.13 7.73 10.14
CA TYR A 43 -7.73 8.63 11.12
C TYR A 43 -8.42 7.74 12.15
N GLY A 44 -7.97 7.81 13.39
CA GLY A 44 -8.40 6.91 14.46
C GLY A 44 -7.45 6.98 15.64
N ARG A 45 -7.23 5.85 16.32
CA ARG A 45 -6.25 5.77 17.40
C ARG A 45 -5.58 4.40 17.42
N THR A 46 -4.26 4.39 17.43
CA THR A 46 -3.42 3.19 17.46
C THR A 46 -2.46 3.13 18.65
N ALA A 47 -2.29 4.23 19.39
CA ALA A 47 -1.40 4.33 20.54
C ALA A 47 -1.93 5.35 21.57
N LYS A 48 -1.55 5.17 22.85
CA LYS A 48 -1.84 6.13 23.93
C LYS A 48 -0.90 7.34 23.89
N GLY A 49 0.39 7.13 23.57
CA GLY A 49 1.42 8.17 23.62
C GLY A 49 1.41 9.19 22.46
N VAL A 50 0.63 8.96 21.40
CA VAL A 50 0.51 9.88 20.27
C VAL A 50 -0.74 10.74 20.47
N CYS A 51 -0.60 12.07 20.39
CA CYS A 51 -1.70 13.01 20.68
C CYS A 51 -2.36 12.65 22.02
N ARG A 52 -1.58 12.76 23.10
CA ARG A 52 -2.02 12.45 24.47
C ARG A 52 -3.26 13.28 24.81
N HIS A 53 -4.26 12.64 25.40
CA HIS A 53 -5.54 13.24 25.73
C HIS A 53 -6.25 12.38 26.80
N ASN A 54 -7.12 12.99 27.60
CA ASN A 54 -7.85 12.27 28.67
C ASN A 54 -8.89 11.30 28.11
N SER A 55 -9.54 11.68 27.00
CA SER A 55 -10.55 10.86 26.32
C SER A 55 -9.92 9.78 25.42
N ILE A 56 -9.27 8.77 26.00
CA ILE A 56 -8.74 7.60 25.27
C ILE A 56 -9.36 6.31 25.83
N LYS A 57 -10.50 5.89 25.27
CA LYS A 57 -11.16 4.63 25.67
C LYS A 57 -10.52 3.41 25.01
N ILE A 58 -10.16 3.52 23.73
CA ILE A 58 -9.56 2.40 22.95
C ILE A 58 -8.38 2.83 22.07
N THR A 59 -7.51 1.88 21.74
CA THR A 59 -6.37 2.06 20.83
C THR A 59 -6.44 1.17 19.58
N ARG A 60 -7.56 0.47 19.37
CA ARG A 60 -7.80 -0.34 18.16
C ARG A 60 -8.82 0.34 17.26
N CYS A 61 -8.61 1.63 16.98
CA CYS A 61 -9.56 2.46 16.26
C CYS A 61 -9.06 2.82 14.85
N TYR A 62 -9.81 2.38 13.84
CA TYR A 62 -9.40 2.49 12.44
C TYR A 62 -10.56 2.93 11.54
N SER A 63 -10.47 4.09 10.89
CA SER A 63 -11.44 4.46 9.85
C SER A 63 -11.08 3.81 8.51
N ARG A 64 -12.04 3.03 7.97
CA ARG A 64 -11.93 2.38 6.65
C ARG A 64 -11.81 3.38 5.49
N LYS A 65 -12.23 4.64 5.68
CA LYS A 65 -12.20 5.70 4.66
C LYS A 65 -10.87 6.46 4.64
N SER A 66 -10.12 6.47 5.75
CA SER A 66 -8.90 7.28 5.94
C SER A 66 -7.88 7.11 4.81
N LYS A 67 -7.47 5.87 4.54
CA LYS A 67 -6.42 5.58 3.55
C LYS A 67 -6.82 6.05 2.15
N ILE A 68 -8.10 5.95 1.85
CA ILE A 68 -8.65 6.31 0.56
C ILE A 68 -8.66 7.84 0.41
N LEU A 69 -9.22 8.55 1.38
CA LEU A 69 -9.33 10.01 1.34
C LEU A 69 -7.97 10.71 1.41
N ILE A 70 -7.07 10.24 2.28
CA ILE A 70 -5.71 10.78 2.38
C ILE A 70 -4.91 10.51 1.10
N ARG A 71 -5.09 9.34 0.47
CA ARG A 71 -4.47 9.09 -0.84
C ARG A 71 -5.02 10.02 -1.91
N LYS A 72 -6.34 10.23 -1.97
CA LYS A 72 -6.94 11.16 -2.92
C LYS A 72 -6.40 12.57 -2.75
N ALA A 73 -6.17 13.01 -1.51
CA ALA A 73 -5.66 14.35 -1.21
C ALA A 73 -4.15 14.50 -1.43
N CYS A 74 -3.35 13.47 -1.17
CA CYS A 74 -1.89 13.62 -1.05
C CYS A 74 -1.09 12.85 -2.08
N HIS A 75 -1.61 11.76 -2.61
CA HIS A 75 -0.78 10.84 -3.35
C HIS A 75 -0.44 11.37 -4.74
N GLY A 76 0.84 11.44 -5.07
CA GLY A 76 1.29 12.04 -6.33
C GLY A 76 1.47 13.56 -6.27
N GLU A 77 1.03 14.19 -5.18
CA GLU A 77 1.24 15.62 -4.97
C GLU A 77 2.62 15.89 -4.35
N ASN A 78 3.20 17.06 -4.60
CA ASN A 78 4.37 17.52 -3.84
C ASN A 78 3.97 17.96 -2.41
N LYS A 79 2.76 18.50 -2.26
CA LYS A 79 2.22 19.05 -1.01
C LYS A 79 0.72 18.81 -0.96
N CYS A 80 0.18 18.48 0.20
CA CYS A 80 -1.27 18.37 0.43
C CYS A 80 -1.65 18.83 1.84
N ALA A 81 -2.87 19.35 1.97
CA ALA A 81 -3.45 19.67 3.27
C ALA A 81 -4.36 18.54 3.76
N LEU A 82 -4.28 18.22 5.04
CA LEU A 82 -5.12 17.25 5.73
C LEU A 82 -5.82 17.93 6.91
N ASN A 83 -7.09 17.60 7.11
CA ASN A 83 -7.91 18.15 8.18
C ASN A 83 -8.47 17.00 9.04
N ALA A 84 -7.97 16.84 10.26
CA ALA A 84 -8.23 15.71 11.13
C ALA A 84 -9.60 15.80 11.85
N ARG A 85 -10.70 15.82 11.07
CA ARG A 85 -12.08 15.98 11.59
C ARG A 85 -12.98 14.79 11.25
N ASN A 86 -13.94 14.54 12.14
CA ASN A 86 -15.00 13.53 11.94
C ASN A 86 -15.83 13.80 10.68
N SER A 87 -16.07 15.06 10.33
CA SER A 87 -16.78 15.44 9.10
C SER A 87 -16.10 14.95 7.82
N VAL A 88 -14.78 14.74 7.84
CA VAL A 88 -14.01 14.27 6.68
C VAL A 88 -13.95 12.75 6.65
N TYR A 89 -13.61 12.11 7.77
CA TYR A 89 -13.25 10.68 7.80
C TYR A 89 -14.31 9.78 8.45
N GLY A 90 -15.41 10.37 8.96
CA GLY A 90 -16.33 9.76 9.92
C GLY A 90 -15.72 9.67 11.32
N ASP A 91 -16.55 9.31 12.31
CA ASP A 91 -16.06 8.95 13.65
C ASP A 91 -15.95 7.41 13.79
N PRO A 92 -14.74 6.83 13.65
CA PRO A 92 -14.55 5.39 13.79
C PRO A 92 -14.61 4.87 15.24
N CYS A 93 -14.56 5.75 16.25
CA CYS A 93 -14.59 5.35 17.66
C CYS A 93 -15.05 6.52 18.54
N TYR A 94 -16.37 6.62 18.70
CA TYR A 94 -17.00 7.68 19.49
C TYR A 94 -16.44 7.76 20.92
N GLY A 95 -16.23 8.99 21.40
CA GLY A 95 -15.65 9.26 22.72
C GLY A 95 -14.16 8.92 22.88
N THR A 96 -13.48 8.52 21.81
CA THR A 96 -12.02 8.40 21.77
C THR A 96 -11.45 9.52 20.90
N TYR A 97 -10.53 10.32 21.46
CA TYR A 97 -9.81 11.38 20.75
C TYR A 97 -8.90 10.75 19.70
N LYS A 98 -8.90 11.21 18.46
CA LYS A 98 -8.23 10.55 17.31
C LYS A 98 -7.02 11.34 16.83
N TYR A 99 -6.29 10.76 15.89
CA TYR A 99 -5.29 11.43 15.09
C TYR A 99 -5.20 10.79 13.70
N ILE A 100 -4.78 11.58 12.72
CA ILE A 100 -4.27 11.07 11.46
C ILE A 100 -2.85 10.56 11.68
N GLU A 101 -2.54 9.37 11.18
CA GLU A 101 -1.18 8.88 10.97
C GLU A 101 -1.02 8.46 9.51
N VAL A 102 -0.02 9.03 8.84
CA VAL A 102 0.34 8.72 7.45
C VAL A 102 1.78 8.22 7.40
N LEU A 103 1.96 7.01 6.91
CA LEU A 103 3.28 6.51 6.51
C LEU A 103 3.43 6.77 5.01
N TYR A 104 4.39 7.60 4.64
CA TYR A 104 4.65 7.97 3.24
C TYR A 104 6.14 7.95 2.95
N HIS A 105 6.52 8.09 1.70
CA HIS A 105 7.87 8.46 1.32
C HIS A 105 7.80 9.44 0.15
N CYS A 106 8.87 10.20 -0.06
CA CYS A 106 9.01 11.09 -1.19
C CYS A 106 9.77 10.40 -2.31
N SER A 107 9.15 10.29 -3.48
CA SER A 107 9.79 9.71 -4.66
C SER A 107 9.86 10.73 -5.79
N TYR A 108 10.90 10.70 -6.60
CA TYR A 108 10.92 11.50 -7.83
C TYR A 108 9.79 11.03 -8.75
N LEU A 109 9.09 12.01 -9.35
CA LEU A 109 8.02 11.79 -10.33
C LEU A 109 8.46 10.83 -11.45
N SER A 110 9.75 10.83 -11.81
CA SER A 110 10.37 9.96 -12.83
C SER A 110 10.30 8.46 -12.56
N SER A 111 9.95 8.02 -11.34
CA SER A 111 9.95 6.60 -10.96
C SER A 111 8.57 5.99 -10.75
N ALA A 112 7.53 6.82 -10.58
CA ALA A 112 6.17 6.37 -10.27
C ALA A 112 5.27 6.62 -11.48
N LEU A 113 4.84 5.54 -12.13
CA LEU A 113 4.03 5.56 -13.33
C LEU A 113 2.55 5.36 -12.97
N VAL A 114 1.68 6.04 -13.71
CA VAL A 114 0.22 5.91 -13.58
C VAL A 114 -0.33 5.25 -14.83
N PHE A 115 -1.02 4.13 -14.68
CA PHE A 115 -1.79 3.48 -15.73
C PHE A 115 -3.28 3.65 -15.46
N ARG A 116 -4.05 4.03 -16.48
CA ARG A 116 -5.51 4.23 -16.41
C ARG A 116 -6.20 3.49 -17.54
N LEU A 117 -7.34 2.86 -17.24
CA LEU A 117 -8.14 2.11 -18.21
C LEU A 117 -9.62 2.25 -17.89
N CYS A 118 -10.39 2.83 -18.81
CA CYS A 118 -11.83 3.07 -18.62
C CYS A 118 -12.64 1.76 -18.59
N GLU A 119 -13.79 1.76 -17.90
CA GLU A 119 -14.70 0.61 -17.82
C GLU A 119 -15.06 0.06 -19.22
N ASN A 120 -15.16 -1.26 -19.31
CA ASN A 120 -15.36 -2.04 -20.54
C ASN A 120 -14.19 -2.10 -21.51
N ARG A 121 -13.04 -1.49 -21.20
CA ARG A 121 -11.80 -1.61 -22.00
C ARG A 121 -10.84 -2.66 -21.46
N GLN A 122 -9.99 -3.15 -22.34
CA GLN A 122 -8.83 -3.99 -22.03
C GLN A 122 -7.54 -3.21 -22.30
N GLY A 123 -6.50 -3.46 -21.53
CA GLY A 123 -5.22 -2.79 -21.73
C GLY A 123 -4.06 -3.51 -21.08
N THR A 124 -2.85 -3.23 -21.55
CA THR A 124 -1.62 -3.84 -21.05
C THR A 124 -0.79 -2.82 -20.29
N LEU A 125 -0.46 -3.14 -19.05
CA LEU A 125 0.52 -2.39 -18.27
C LEU A 125 1.89 -3.04 -18.47
N ARG A 126 2.90 -2.25 -18.88
CA ARG A 126 4.24 -2.73 -19.23
C ARG A 126 5.35 -1.87 -18.63
N CYS A 127 6.48 -2.52 -18.35
CA CYS A 127 7.75 -1.89 -18.03
C CYS A 127 8.80 -2.08 -19.14
N PRO A 128 9.80 -1.18 -19.25
CA PRO A 128 10.94 -1.36 -20.15
C PRO A 128 11.66 -2.71 -19.92
N LYS A 129 12.40 -3.20 -20.93
CA LYS A 129 13.14 -4.47 -20.87
C LYS A 129 14.04 -4.53 -19.62
N GLY A 130 14.06 -5.69 -18.96
CA GLY A 130 14.85 -5.92 -17.74
C GLY A 130 14.27 -5.30 -16.46
N LYS A 131 13.09 -4.67 -16.53
CA LYS A 131 12.36 -4.16 -15.37
C LYS A 131 11.07 -4.93 -15.09
N VAL A 132 10.63 -4.92 -13.83
CA VAL A 132 9.39 -5.54 -13.36
C VAL A 132 8.47 -4.50 -12.73
N ILE A 133 7.17 -4.79 -12.77
CA ILE A 133 6.09 -3.94 -12.29
C ILE A 133 5.95 -4.11 -10.78
N VAL A 134 6.03 -3.02 -10.03
CA VAL A 134 5.73 -2.96 -8.61
C VAL A 134 4.50 -2.10 -8.36
N VAL A 135 3.34 -2.75 -8.26
CA VAL A 135 2.06 -2.11 -7.94
C VAL A 135 2.07 -1.51 -6.51
N ALA A 136 2.06 -0.18 -6.43
CA ALA A 136 1.92 0.59 -5.20
C ALA A 136 0.45 0.76 -4.81
N TYR A 137 -0.40 1.06 -5.80
CA TYR A 137 -1.84 1.27 -5.68
C TYR A 137 -2.59 0.74 -6.90
N ALA A 138 -3.83 0.34 -6.66
CA ALA A 138 -4.73 -0.15 -7.68
C ALA A 138 -6.18 0.04 -7.20
N ASN A 139 -7.03 0.59 -8.06
CA ASN A 139 -8.46 0.75 -7.83
C ASN A 139 -9.22 0.59 -9.14
N TYR A 140 -10.28 -0.21 -9.14
CA TYR A 140 -11.35 -0.18 -10.13
C TYR A 140 -12.53 0.53 -9.46
N GLY A 141 -12.95 1.66 -10.01
CA GLY A 141 -13.94 2.54 -9.39
C GLY A 141 -13.91 3.92 -10.01
N ARG A 142 -14.16 4.97 -9.22
CA ARG A 142 -14.04 6.36 -9.67
C ARG A 142 -13.60 7.27 -8.54
N THR A 143 -12.54 8.04 -8.81
CA THR A 143 -11.91 8.97 -7.85
C THR A 143 -11.90 10.41 -8.34
N ALA A 144 -12.08 10.64 -9.64
CA ALA A 144 -12.07 11.95 -10.30
C ALA A 144 -13.15 12.04 -11.39
N LYS A 145 -13.63 13.25 -11.67
CA LYS A 145 -14.56 13.53 -12.79
C LYS A 145 -13.85 13.55 -14.14
N GLY A 146 -12.64 14.12 -14.20
CA GLY A 146 -11.91 14.34 -15.46
C GLY A 146 -11.24 13.12 -16.08
N VAL A 147 -11.12 12.00 -15.35
CA VAL A 147 -10.54 10.75 -15.87
C VAL A 147 -11.66 9.90 -16.44
N CYS A 148 -11.52 9.40 -17.67
CA CYS A 148 -12.55 8.64 -18.38
C CYS A 148 -13.90 9.37 -18.32
N ARG A 149 -13.95 10.58 -18.90
CA ARG A 149 -15.15 11.45 -18.89
C ARG A 149 -16.35 10.68 -19.46
N HIS A 150 -17.48 10.79 -18.79
CA HIS A 150 -18.70 10.08 -19.14
C HIS A 150 -19.91 10.76 -18.47
N ASN A 151 -21.09 10.65 -19.08
CA ASN A 151 -22.31 11.31 -18.57
C ASN A 151 -22.82 10.65 -17.26
N SER A 152 -22.59 9.34 -17.13
CA SER A 152 -22.97 8.57 -15.93
C SER A 152 -21.92 8.65 -14.83
N ILE A 153 -21.90 9.75 -14.05
CA ILE A 153 -21.05 9.93 -12.87
C ILE A 153 -21.88 10.40 -11.68
N LYS A 154 -22.36 9.46 -10.85
CA LYS A 154 -23.08 9.78 -9.61
C LYS A 154 -22.13 10.06 -8.44
N THR A 155 -20.91 9.52 -8.46
CA THR A 155 -19.95 9.70 -7.36
C THR A 155 -18.48 9.64 -7.80
N THR A 156 -17.60 10.34 -7.07
CA THR A 156 -16.14 10.22 -7.16
C THR A 156 -15.51 9.62 -5.90
N ARG A 157 -16.34 8.96 -5.09
CA ARG A 157 -15.95 8.25 -3.87
C ARG A 157 -16.17 6.74 -4.04
N CYS A 158 -15.72 6.18 -5.16
CA CYS A 158 -15.99 4.80 -5.54
C CYS A 158 -14.73 3.94 -5.60
N TYR A 159 -14.72 2.86 -4.80
CA TYR A 159 -13.54 2.04 -4.58
C TYR A 159 -13.89 0.55 -4.43
N SER A 160 -13.33 -0.31 -5.28
CA SER A 160 -13.45 -1.76 -5.09
C SER A 160 -12.38 -2.29 -4.13
N ARG A 161 -12.83 -3.07 -3.13
CA ARG A 161 -11.95 -3.74 -2.16
C ARG A 161 -11.11 -4.84 -2.79
N LYS A 162 -11.54 -5.39 -3.94
CA LYS A 162 -10.88 -6.51 -4.63
C LYS A 162 -9.76 -6.02 -5.57
N SER A 163 -9.85 -4.80 -6.09
CA SER A 163 -8.96 -4.29 -7.15
C SER A 163 -7.48 -4.46 -6.85
N LYS A 164 -7.04 -4.03 -5.66
CA LYS A 164 -5.63 -4.10 -5.32
C LYS A 164 -5.08 -5.53 -5.29
N ILE A 165 -5.88 -6.48 -4.81
CA ILE A 165 -5.47 -7.88 -4.70
C ILE A 165 -5.38 -8.49 -6.11
N LEU A 166 -6.42 -8.30 -6.93
CA LEU A 166 -6.50 -8.89 -8.26
C LEU A 166 -5.46 -8.28 -9.22
N ILE A 167 -5.29 -6.96 -9.22
CA ILE A 167 -4.30 -6.29 -10.06
C ILE A 167 -2.88 -6.65 -9.62
N ARG A 168 -2.62 -6.77 -8.31
CA ARG A 168 -1.31 -7.25 -7.85
C ARG A 168 -1.04 -8.67 -8.31
N LYS A 169 -2.02 -9.57 -8.19
CA LYS A 169 -1.87 -10.95 -8.64
C LYS A 169 -1.56 -11.02 -10.14
N ALA A 170 -2.16 -10.15 -10.94
CA ALA A 170 -1.95 -10.12 -12.39
C ALA A 170 -0.62 -9.46 -12.81
N CYS A 171 -0.15 -8.44 -12.07
CA CYS A 171 0.91 -7.56 -12.57
C CYS A 171 2.17 -7.52 -11.74
N HIS A 172 2.11 -7.82 -10.45
CA HIS A 172 3.25 -7.57 -9.56
C HIS A 172 4.38 -8.56 -9.82
N GLY A 173 5.60 -8.06 -10.08
CA GLY A 173 6.76 -8.90 -10.43
C GLY A 173 6.88 -9.22 -11.91
N GLU A 174 5.85 -8.95 -12.70
CA GLU A 174 5.85 -9.17 -14.16
C GLU A 174 6.50 -8.01 -14.91
N ASN A 175 7.02 -8.26 -16.11
CA ASN A 175 7.42 -7.16 -17.01
C ASN A 175 6.20 -6.51 -17.69
N LYS A 176 5.16 -7.31 -17.97
CA LYS A 176 3.91 -6.89 -18.59
C LYS A 176 2.73 -7.70 -18.03
N CYS A 177 1.55 -7.11 -17.97
CA CYS A 177 0.31 -7.80 -17.59
C CYS A 177 -0.89 -7.21 -18.33
N ALA A 178 -1.90 -8.03 -18.61
CA ALA A 178 -3.18 -7.60 -19.17
C ALA A 178 -4.19 -7.30 -18.06
N LEU A 179 -4.95 -6.23 -18.21
CA LEU A 179 -6.02 -5.82 -17.30
C LEU A 179 -7.32 -5.60 -18.08
N ASN A 180 -8.43 -6.04 -17.51
CA ASN A 180 -9.76 -5.92 -18.09
C ASN A 180 -10.68 -5.16 -17.13
N ALA A 181 -11.03 -3.92 -17.47
CA ALA A 181 -11.79 -3.01 -16.61
C ALA A 181 -13.29 -3.35 -16.60
N ARG A 182 -13.67 -4.51 -16.08
CA ARG A 182 -15.06 -4.99 -16.05
C ARG A 182 -15.56 -5.34 -14.66
N ASN A 183 -16.86 -5.17 -14.45
CA ASN A 183 -17.56 -5.54 -13.21
C ASN A 183 -17.46 -7.04 -12.91
N SER A 184 -17.41 -7.90 -13.93
CA SER A 184 -17.22 -9.35 -13.76
C SER A 184 -15.89 -9.72 -13.08
N VAL A 185 -14.86 -8.86 -13.20
CA VAL A 185 -13.54 -9.09 -12.59
C VAL A 185 -13.48 -8.52 -11.18
N TYR A 186 -13.90 -7.26 -11.00
CA TYR A 186 -13.66 -6.50 -9.77
C TYR A 186 -14.90 -6.33 -8.87
N GLY A 187 -16.07 -6.78 -9.32
CA GLY A 187 -17.39 -6.37 -8.83
C GLY A 187 -17.77 -4.97 -9.29
N ASP A 188 -19.02 -4.58 -9.06
CA ASP A 188 -19.45 -3.18 -9.22
C ASP A 188 -19.45 -2.43 -7.88
N PRO A 189 -18.43 -1.63 -7.58
CA PRO A 189 -18.36 -0.87 -6.32
C PRO A 189 -19.28 0.36 -6.26
N CYS A 190 -19.87 0.79 -7.37
CA CYS A 190 -20.77 1.95 -7.41
C CYS A 190 -21.69 1.89 -8.63
N TYR A 191 -22.82 1.19 -8.47
CA TYR A 191 -23.81 1.03 -9.53
C TYR A 191 -24.27 2.37 -10.12
N GLY A 192 -24.39 2.40 -11.45
CA GLY A 192 -24.77 3.62 -12.19
C GLY A 192 -23.71 4.72 -12.19
N THR A 193 -22.45 4.41 -11.85
CA THR A 193 -21.29 5.29 -12.09
C THR A 193 -20.33 4.56 -13.02
N TYR A 194 -19.94 5.22 -14.11
CA TYR A 194 -18.94 4.71 -15.05
C TYR A 194 -17.56 4.72 -14.38
N LYS A 195 -16.83 3.62 -14.41
CA LYS A 195 -15.60 3.42 -13.62
C LYS A 195 -14.34 3.44 -14.50
N TYR A 196 -13.20 3.32 -13.84
CA TYR A 196 -11.91 3.07 -14.48
C TYR A 196 -10.99 2.33 -13.51
N ILE A 197 -10.04 1.58 -14.06
CA ILE A 197 -8.84 1.15 -13.34
C ILE A 197 -7.89 2.32 -13.25
N GLU A 198 -7.31 2.57 -12.08
CA GLU A 198 -6.12 3.37 -11.89
C GLU A 198 -5.08 2.56 -11.11
N VAL A 199 -3.87 2.43 -11.68
CA VAL A 199 -2.73 1.75 -11.06
C VAL A 199 -1.59 2.74 -10.93
N LEU A 200 -1.11 2.95 -9.69
CA LEU A 200 0.22 3.52 -9.49
C LEU A 200 1.21 2.37 -9.35
N TYR A 201 2.25 2.38 -10.17
CA TYR A 201 3.29 1.37 -10.16
C TYR A 201 4.69 1.96 -10.39
N HIS A 202 5.69 1.16 -10.10
CA HIS A 202 7.08 1.46 -10.42
C HIS A 202 7.63 0.40 -11.38
N CYS A 203 8.52 0.82 -12.27
CA CYS A 203 9.32 -0.10 -13.08
C CYS A 203 10.73 -0.15 -12.51
N ILE A 204 11.12 -1.30 -11.98
CA ILE A 204 12.40 -1.47 -11.30
C ILE A 204 13.20 -2.62 -11.91
N ARG A 205 14.53 -2.53 -11.92
CA ARG A 205 15.37 -3.61 -12.47
C ARG A 205 15.17 -4.90 -11.69
N ARG A 206 14.96 -6.01 -12.42
CA ARG A 206 14.78 -7.35 -11.82
C ARG A 206 15.95 -7.74 -10.91
N ARG A 207 17.19 -7.38 -11.27
CA ARG A 207 18.41 -7.66 -10.48
C ARG A 207 18.43 -6.99 -9.09
N ASN A 208 17.65 -5.93 -8.87
CA ASN A 208 17.57 -5.26 -7.58
C ASN A 208 16.41 -5.78 -6.71
N SER A 209 15.66 -6.78 -7.19
CA SER A 209 14.44 -7.27 -6.55
C SER A 209 14.64 -8.69 -6.05
N SER A 210 14.58 -8.85 -4.73
CA SER A 210 14.67 -10.14 -4.06
C SER A 210 13.33 -10.51 -3.44
N VAL A 211 12.96 -11.79 -3.54
CA VAL A 211 11.80 -12.35 -2.85
C VAL A 211 12.29 -13.16 -1.67
N PHE A 212 11.78 -12.82 -0.48
CA PHE A 212 12.02 -13.57 0.75
C PHE A 212 10.76 -14.30 1.14
N HIS A 213 10.86 -15.61 1.38
CA HIS A 213 9.79 -16.45 1.88
C HIS A 213 10.13 -17.00 3.27
N LEU A 214 9.16 -17.02 4.18
CA LEU A 214 9.30 -17.61 5.50
C LEU A 214 8.00 -18.31 5.91
N CYS A 215 8.05 -19.64 6.03
CA CYS A 215 6.86 -20.45 6.33
C CYS A 215 6.32 -20.22 7.75
N GLU A 216 5.02 -20.43 7.95
CA GLU A 216 4.35 -20.26 9.25
C GLU A 216 5.05 -21.07 10.36
N ASN A 217 5.11 -20.48 11.55
CA ASN A 217 5.82 -20.93 12.75
C ASN A 217 7.35 -20.85 12.71
N ARG A 218 7.95 -20.38 11.61
CA ARG A 218 9.41 -20.13 11.52
C ARG A 218 9.79 -18.69 11.81
N GLN A 219 11.04 -18.51 12.22
CA GLN A 219 11.71 -17.21 12.30
C GLN A 219 12.78 -17.12 11.21
N GLY A 220 13.02 -15.92 10.69
CA GLY A 220 14.01 -15.72 9.65
C GLY A 220 14.50 -14.28 9.60
N THR A 221 15.70 -14.08 9.06
CA THR A 221 16.29 -12.76 8.91
C THR A 221 16.37 -12.38 7.44
N LEU A 222 15.80 -11.24 7.09
CA LEU A 222 15.96 -10.63 5.78
C LEU A 222 17.14 -9.66 5.87
N ARG A 223 18.11 -9.78 4.95
CA ARG A 223 19.35 -8.99 4.96
C ARG A 223 19.68 -8.44 3.58
N CYS A 224 20.37 -7.31 3.56
CA CYS A 224 21.00 -6.74 2.39
C CYS A 224 22.53 -6.78 2.50
N PRO A 225 23.26 -6.78 1.36
CA PRO A 225 24.72 -6.62 1.36
C PRO A 225 25.18 -5.38 2.15
N LYS A 226 26.44 -5.37 2.59
CA LYS A 226 27.03 -4.26 3.35
C LYS A 226 26.83 -2.93 2.62
N GLY A 227 26.46 -1.89 3.36
CA GLY A 227 26.22 -0.55 2.82
C GLY A 227 24.85 -0.34 2.15
N LYS A 228 24.02 -1.39 2.02
CA LYS A 228 22.67 -1.29 1.44
C LYS A 228 21.57 -1.41 2.49
N VAL A 229 20.41 -0.84 2.20
CA VAL A 229 19.20 -0.90 3.06
C VAL A 229 18.03 -1.58 2.36
N ILE A 230 17.18 -2.23 3.16
CA ILE A 230 16.00 -2.97 2.73
C ILE A 230 14.87 -1.98 2.41
N VAL A 231 14.38 -2.02 1.17
CA VAL A 231 13.19 -1.30 0.73
C VAL A 231 12.10 -2.32 0.44
N VAL A 232 11.22 -2.53 1.42
CA VAL A 232 10.06 -3.43 1.28
C VAL A 232 9.03 -2.87 0.29
N ALA A 233 8.90 -3.50 -0.87
CA ALA A 233 7.92 -3.16 -1.91
C ALA A 233 6.56 -3.83 -1.64
N TYR A 234 6.60 -5.09 -1.23
CA TYR A 234 5.43 -5.87 -0.83
C TYR A 234 5.76 -6.72 0.36
N ALA A 235 4.75 -6.93 1.20
CA ALA A 235 4.79 -7.99 2.18
C ALA A 235 3.38 -8.54 2.42
N ASN A 236 3.28 -9.85 2.61
CA ASN A 236 2.07 -10.53 3.03
C ASN A 236 2.41 -11.67 3.99
N TYR A 237 1.63 -11.83 5.04
CA TYR A 237 1.55 -13.07 5.82
C TYR A 237 0.20 -13.71 5.48
N GLY A 238 0.23 -14.87 4.86
CA GLY A 238 -0.95 -15.51 4.27
C GLY A 238 -0.56 -16.62 3.31
N ARG A 239 -1.31 -16.79 2.22
CA ARG A 239 -0.97 -17.74 1.15
C ARG A 239 -1.48 -17.23 -0.20
N THR A 240 -0.57 -17.15 -1.16
CA THR A 240 -0.81 -16.66 -2.53
C THR A 240 -0.50 -17.70 -3.61
N ALA A 241 0.23 -18.76 -3.27
CA ALA A 241 0.66 -19.82 -4.17
C ALA A 241 0.61 -21.20 -3.49
N LYS A 242 0.45 -22.26 -4.30
CA LYS A 242 0.53 -23.66 -3.84
C LYS A 242 1.97 -24.16 -3.66
N GLY A 243 2.89 -23.67 -4.49
CA GLY A 243 4.28 -24.16 -4.53
C GLY A 243 5.20 -23.61 -3.43
N VAL A 244 4.85 -22.49 -2.81
CA VAL A 244 5.66 -21.88 -1.74
C VAL A 244 5.24 -22.46 -0.39
N CYS A 245 6.20 -22.93 0.41
CA CYS A 245 5.95 -23.56 1.71
C CYS A 245 4.85 -24.64 1.60
N ARG A 246 5.11 -25.68 0.79
CA ARG A 246 4.16 -26.79 0.56
C ARG A 246 3.77 -27.44 1.89
N HIS A 247 2.47 -27.72 2.05
CA HIS A 247 1.89 -28.30 3.26
C HIS A 247 0.54 -28.96 2.94
N ASN A 248 0.09 -29.92 3.75
CA ASN A 248 -1.17 -30.64 3.50
C ASN A 248 -2.39 -29.71 3.66
N SER A 249 -2.38 -28.83 4.66
CA SER A 249 -3.44 -27.86 4.93
C SER A 249 -3.36 -26.61 4.03
N MET A 250 -3.87 -26.67 2.79
CA MET A 250 -3.88 -25.54 1.83
C MET A 250 -5.26 -25.28 1.22
N LYS A 251 -6.24 -24.87 2.04
CA LYS A 251 -7.63 -24.63 1.57
C LYS A 251 -7.76 -23.47 0.57
N THR A 252 -6.89 -22.45 0.62
CA THR A 252 -6.96 -21.30 -0.28
C THR A 252 -5.62 -20.65 -0.60
N THR A 253 -5.50 -20.08 -1.80
CA THR A 253 -4.40 -19.20 -2.24
C THR A 253 -4.81 -17.74 -2.33
N ARG A 254 -5.96 -17.38 -1.76
CA ARG A 254 -6.47 -16.00 -1.70
C ARG A 254 -6.41 -15.46 -0.28
N CYS A 255 -5.30 -15.70 0.42
CA CYS A 255 -5.16 -15.39 1.83
C CYS A 255 -4.17 -14.23 2.09
N TYR A 256 -4.69 -13.15 2.68
CA TYR A 256 -3.95 -11.90 2.87
C TYR A 256 -4.20 -11.28 4.24
N SER A 257 -3.16 -11.12 5.06
CA SER A 257 -3.26 -10.36 6.31
C SER A 257 -3.22 -8.85 6.04
N ARG A 258 -4.21 -8.12 6.57
CA ARG A 258 -4.26 -6.64 6.50
C ARG A 258 -3.14 -5.95 7.28
N LYS A 259 -2.58 -6.63 8.29
CA LYS A 259 -1.53 -6.09 9.18
C LYS A 259 -0.12 -6.34 8.65
N SER A 260 0.07 -7.45 7.93
CA SER A 260 1.39 -7.92 7.44
C SER A 260 2.25 -6.84 6.81
N LYS A 261 1.75 -6.12 5.80
CA LYS A 261 2.51 -5.07 5.11
C LYS A 261 2.99 -3.96 6.05
N ILE A 262 2.19 -3.59 7.05
CA ILE A 262 2.52 -2.51 7.98
C ILE A 262 3.60 -2.98 8.94
N LEU A 263 3.40 -4.15 9.56
CA LEU A 263 4.31 -4.68 10.56
C LEU A 263 5.67 -5.05 9.97
N ILE A 264 5.69 -5.69 8.79
CA ILE A 264 6.94 -6.06 8.11
C ILE A 264 7.68 -4.81 7.62
N ARG A 265 6.98 -3.80 7.09
CA ARG A 265 7.63 -2.53 6.74
C ARG A 265 8.21 -1.84 7.96
N LYS A 266 7.49 -1.82 9.09
CA LYS A 266 7.98 -1.22 10.34
C LYS A 266 9.25 -1.93 10.82
N ALA A 267 9.32 -3.24 10.68
CA ALA A 267 10.47 -4.03 11.13
C ALA A 267 11.68 -3.95 10.17
N CYS A 268 11.45 -3.81 8.87
CA CYS A 268 12.51 -4.03 7.87
C CYS A 268 12.87 -2.81 7.03
N HIS A 269 11.95 -1.88 6.80
CA HIS A 269 12.18 -0.86 5.79
C HIS A 269 13.17 0.20 6.27
N GLY A 270 14.28 0.37 5.55
CA GLY A 270 15.38 1.26 5.91
C GLY A 270 16.49 0.60 6.72
N GLU A 271 16.29 -0.64 7.16
CA GLU A 271 17.29 -1.42 7.88
C GLU A 271 18.23 -2.15 6.92
N ASN A 272 19.46 -2.44 7.31
CA ASN A 272 20.31 -3.37 6.55
C ASN A 272 19.87 -4.83 6.76
N LYS A 273 19.36 -5.15 7.95
CA LYS A 273 18.86 -6.48 8.34
C LYS A 273 17.65 -6.35 9.27
N CYS A 274 16.70 -7.28 9.18
CA CYS A 274 15.56 -7.36 10.10
C CYS A 274 15.16 -8.81 10.38
N ALA A 275 14.69 -9.10 11.59
CA ALA A 275 14.12 -10.39 11.96
C ALA A 275 12.61 -10.38 11.77
N LEU A 276 12.07 -11.46 11.21
CA LEU A 276 10.64 -11.69 11.01
C LEU A 276 10.23 -13.01 11.65
N ASN A 277 9.07 -13.00 12.31
CA ASN A 277 8.48 -14.19 12.93
C ASN A 277 7.12 -14.48 12.28
N ALA A 278 7.02 -15.55 11.49
CA ALA A 278 5.85 -15.90 10.71
C ALA A 278 4.77 -16.58 11.58
N ARG A 279 4.15 -15.84 12.50
CA ARG A 279 3.14 -16.39 13.44
C ARG A 279 1.84 -15.60 13.46
N ASN A 280 0.75 -16.30 13.80
CA ASN A 280 -0.59 -15.72 13.97
C ASN A 280 -0.65 -14.70 15.10
N SER A 281 0.14 -14.87 16.16
CA SER A 281 0.25 -13.90 17.25
C SER A 281 0.74 -12.52 16.79
N VAL A 282 1.52 -12.46 15.71
CA VAL A 282 2.06 -11.20 15.15
C VAL A 282 1.09 -10.57 14.15
N TYR A 283 0.62 -11.36 13.17
CA TYR A 283 -0.11 -10.82 12.00
C TYR A 283 -1.62 -11.08 12.02
N GLY A 284 -2.12 -11.79 13.04
CA GLY A 284 -3.44 -12.45 13.04
C GLY A 284 -3.47 -13.70 12.16
N ASP A 285 -4.55 -14.47 12.24
CA ASP A 285 -4.82 -15.55 11.29
C ASP A 285 -5.80 -15.08 10.19
N PRO A 286 -5.29 -14.72 8.99
CA PRO A 286 -6.14 -14.28 7.88
C PRO A 286 -6.92 -15.39 7.18
N CYS A 287 -6.60 -16.67 7.41
CA CYS A 287 -7.26 -17.80 6.76
C CYS A 287 -7.10 -19.08 7.58
N TYR A 288 -8.02 -19.28 8.53
CA TYR A 288 -8.03 -20.44 9.40
C TYR A 288 -8.00 -21.76 8.62
N GLY A 289 -7.20 -22.72 9.08
CA GLY A 289 -7.01 -24.02 8.45
C GLY A 289 -6.19 -24.00 7.14
N THR A 290 -5.59 -22.87 6.78
CA THR A 290 -4.60 -22.77 5.69
C THR A 290 -3.23 -22.45 6.29
N TYR A 291 -2.24 -23.27 5.98
CA TYR A 291 -0.84 -23.04 6.36
C TYR A 291 -0.29 -21.84 5.59
N LYS A 292 0.28 -20.86 6.29
CA LYS A 292 0.66 -19.56 5.72
C LYS A 292 2.17 -19.44 5.55
N TYR A 293 2.58 -18.33 4.95
CA TYR A 293 3.96 -17.89 4.88
C TYR A 293 4.02 -16.37 4.79
N ILE A 294 5.13 -15.80 5.23
CA ILE A 294 5.53 -14.45 4.86
C ILE A 294 6.12 -14.51 3.44
N GLU A 295 5.68 -13.59 2.59
CA GLU A 295 6.32 -13.26 1.31
C GLU A 295 6.67 -11.78 1.33
N VAL A 296 7.95 -11.44 1.18
CA VAL A 296 8.44 -10.06 1.08
C VAL A 296 9.13 -9.88 -0.25
N LEU A 297 8.61 -8.98 -1.09
CA LEU A 297 9.39 -8.44 -2.21
C LEU A 297 10.11 -7.20 -1.69
N TYR A 298 11.43 -7.19 -1.79
CA TYR A 298 12.25 -6.08 -1.31
C TYR A 298 13.41 -5.79 -2.25
N HIS A 299 14.03 -4.63 -2.02
CA HIS A 299 15.23 -4.19 -2.71
C HIS A 299 16.31 -3.89 -1.69
N CYS A 300 17.55 -4.10 -2.09
CA CYS A 300 18.72 -3.59 -1.40
C CYS A 300 19.23 -2.40 -2.19
N VAL A 301 19.12 -1.20 -1.60
CA VAL A 301 19.54 0.06 -2.22
C VAL A 301 20.66 0.71 -1.43
#